data_AF-A0A7K1ZR05-F1
#
_entry.id   AF-A0A7K1ZR05-F1
#
_cell.length_a   1.000
_cell.length_b   1.000
_cell.length_c   1.000
_cell.angle_alpha   90.00
_cell.angle_beta   90.00
_cell.angle_gamma   90.00
#
_symmetry.space_group_name_H-M   'P 1'
#
loop_
_entity.id
_entity.type
_entity.pdbx_description
1 polymer ?
#
loop_
_entity_poly.entity_id
_entity_poly.type
_entity_poly.pdbx_seq_one_letter_code
_entity_poly.pdbx_strand_id
1 'polypeptide(L)'
;FPLTNPVAWTKTYTGTSGEPARVFFTTLGHPYDFKDVSMRKLALNGILWALGHEIPDEGADASFAAPYEPNNSGFGDKFKPGMRPADL
;
A
#
# COMPACT_ATOMS: atom_id res chain seq x y z
N PHE A 1 11.01 -25.25 -2.18
CA PHE A 1 10.13 -24.06 -2.06
C PHE A 1 9.45 -23.82 -3.41
N PRO A 2 8.18 -23.35 -3.46
CA PRO A 2 7.48 -23.13 -4.74
C PRO A 2 8.11 -21.98 -5.54
N LEU A 3 8.20 -22.15 -6.86
CA LEU A 3 8.73 -21.14 -7.79
C LEU A 3 7.77 -19.97 -8.00
N THR A 4 6.48 -20.17 -7.70
CA THR A 4 5.42 -19.16 -7.81
C THR A 4 4.88 -18.84 -6.42
N ASN A 5 4.81 -17.56 -6.09
CA ASN A 5 4.30 -17.08 -4.80
C ASN A 5 3.24 -15.99 -5.03
N PRO A 6 2.14 -15.98 -4.26
CA PRO A 6 1.17 -14.89 -4.34
C PRO A 6 1.80 -13.61 -3.78
N VAL A 7 1.74 -12.54 -4.57
CA VAL A 7 2.30 -11.23 -4.20
C VAL A 7 1.24 -10.22 -3.76
N ALA A 8 -0.03 -10.45 -4.14
CA ALA A 8 -1.18 -9.69 -3.69
C ALA A 8 -2.43 -10.58 -3.67
N TRP A 9 -3.31 -10.41 -2.69
CA TRP A 9 -4.55 -11.17 -2.58
C TRP A 9 -5.61 -10.42 -1.75
N THR A 10 -6.87 -10.85 -1.89
CA THR A 10 -7.99 -10.37 -1.09
C THR A 10 -8.60 -11.50 -0.27
N LYS A 11 -9.22 -11.16 0.86
CA LYS A 11 -9.93 -12.08 1.74
C LYS A 11 -11.05 -11.36 2.47
N THR A 12 -12.11 -12.09 2.83
CA THR A 12 -13.10 -11.65 3.81
C THR A 12 -12.78 -12.23 5.18
N TYR A 13 -12.77 -11.41 6.22
CA TYR A 13 -12.51 -11.82 7.60
C TYR A 13 -13.58 -11.27 8.54
N THR A 14 -14.20 -12.15 9.32
CA THR A 14 -15.16 -11.77 10.36
C THR A 14 -14.49 -11.83 11.72
N GLY A 15 -14.32 -10.68 12.35
CA GLY A 15 -13.72 -10.54 13.68
C GLY A 15 -14.73 -10.67 14.81
N THR A 16 -14.32 -10.27 16.02
CA THR A 16 -15.18 -10.29 17.23
C THR A 16 -16.37 -9.34 17.18
N SER A 17 -16.38 -8.36 16.26
CA SER A 17 -17.54 -7.50 16.00
C SER A 17 -18.69 -8.21 15.30
N GLY A 18 -18.46 -9.40 14.72
CA GLY A 18 -19.45 -10.12 13.92
C GLY A 18 -19.62 -9.61 12.48
N GLU A 19 -19.11 -8.42 12.17
CA GLU A 19 -19.20 -7.81 10.84
C GLU A 19 -18.09 -8.32 9.90
N PRO A 20 -18.41 -8.78 8.67
CA PRO A 20 -17.42 -9.16 7.68
C PRO A 20 -16.61 -7.96 7.18
N ALA A 21 -15.28 -8.03 7.27
CA ALA A 21 -14.37 -7.03 6.74
C ALA A 21 -13.65 -7.50 5.47
N ARG A 22 -13.42 -6.57 4.54
CA ARG A 22 -12.56 -6.77 3.37
C ARG A 22 -11.09 -6.59 3.74
N VAL A 23 -10.27 -7.55 3.37
CA VAL A 23 -8.82 -7.53 3.56
C VAL A 23 -8.16 -7.56 2.19
N PHE A 24 -7.31 -6.57 1.93
CA PHE A 24 -6.34 -6.59 0.84
C PHE A 24 -4.94 -6.73 1.44
N PHE A 25 -4.11 -7.59 0.86
CA PHE A 25 -2.74 -7.83 1.31
C PHE A 25 -1.79 -7.86 0.12
N THR A 26 -0.56 -7.38 0.32
CA THR A 26 0.55 -7.56 -0.61
C THR A 26 1.88 -7.77 0.13
N THR A 27 2.79 -8.54 -0.45
CA THR A 27 4.18 -8.68 0.04
C THR A 27 5.11 -7.62 -0.52
N LEU A 28 4.63 -6.76 -1.42
CA LEU A 28 5.35 -5.59 -1.91
C LEU A 28 5.32 -4.49 -0.85
N GLY A 29 6.18 -3.48 -0.99
CA GLY A 29 6.18 -2.33 -0.09
C GLY A 29 7.57 -1.92 0.40
N HIS A 30 8.63 -2.34 -0.30
CA HIS A 30 9.92 -1.71 -0.11
C HIS A 30 9.78 -0.21 -0.46
N PRO A 31 10.42 0.73 0.25
CA PRO A 31 10.28 2.16 -0.03
C PRO A 31 10.56 2.52 -1.50
N TYR A 32 11.44 1.78 -2.17
CA TYR A 32 11.73 2.01 -3.59
C TYR A 32 10.65 1.51 -4.54
N ASP A 33 9.82 0.54 -4.14
CA ASP A 33 8.71 0.04 -4.97
C ASP A 33 7.73 1.19 -5.27
N PHE A 34 7.53 2.09 -4.31
CA PHE A 34 6.67 3.27 -4.46
C PHE A 34 7.21 4.33 -5.42
N LYS A 35 8.39 4.14 -6.02
CA LYS A 35 8.82 4.94 -7.20
C LYS A 35 8.04 4.54 -8.47
N ASP A 36 7.57 3.29 -8.55
CA ASP A 36 6.74 2.80 -9.64
C ASP A 36 5.27 3.21 -9.45
N VAL A 37 4.66 3.77 -10.48
CA VAL A 37 3.24 4.19 -10.44
C VAL A 37 2.30 3.01 -10.25
N SER A 38 2.65 1.83 -10.77
CA SER A 38 1.84 0.61 -10.67
C SER A 38 1.73 0.14 -9.22
N MET A 39 2.82 0.24 -8.46
CA MET A 39 2.81 -0.09 -7.03
C MET A 39 1.94 0.89 -6.23
N ARG A 40 2.08 2.19 -6.51
CA ARG A 40 1.24 3.22 -5.87
C ARG A 40 -0.24 3.00 -6.18
N LYS A 41 -0.59 2.73 -7.44
CA LYS A 41 -1.97 2.38 -7.86
C LYS A 41 -2.49 1.13 -7.17
N LEU A 42 -1.69 0.07 -7.09
CA LEU A 42 -2.08 -1.17 -6.41
C LEU A 42 -2.45 -0.91 -4.94
N ALA A 43 -1.62 -0.14 -4.22
CA ALA A 43 -1.87 0.21 -2.83
C ALA A 43 -3.14 1.07 -2.67
N LEU A 44 -3.28 2.13 -3.47
CA LEU A 44 -4.43 3.04 -3.41
C LEU A 44 -5.74 2.34 -3.78
N ASN A 45 -5.75 1.54 -4.84
CA ASN A 45 -6.91 0.74 -5.24
C ASN A 45 -7.29 -0.27 -4.15
N GLY A 46 -6.30 -0.93 -3.53
CA GLY A 46 -6.53 -1.85 -2.42
C GLY A 46 -7.18 -1.18 -1.21
N ILE A 47 -6.76 0.05 -0.88
CA ILE A 47 -7.36 0.87 0.19
C ILE A 47 -8.80 1.24 -0.16
N LEU A 48 -9.05 1.80 -1.35
CA LEU A 48 -10.38 2.18 -1.80
C LEU A 48 -11.33 0.98 -1.83
N TRP A 49 -10.86 -0.16 -2.35
CA TRP A 49 -11.62 -1.40 -2.38
C TRP A 49 -11.98 -1.88 -0.96
N ALA A 50 -11.02 -1.86 -0.02
CA ALA A 50 -11.28 -2.30 1.35
C ALA A 50 -12.34 -1.41 2.04
N LEU A 51 -12.27 -0.10 1.80
CA LEU A 51 -13.23 0.90 2.31
C LEU A 51 -14.59 0.87 1.58
N GLY A 52 -14.67 0.29 0.38
CA GLY A 52 -15.91 0.22 -0.40
C GLY A 52 -16.19 1.42 -1.26
N HIS A 53 -15.14 2.16 -1.59
CA HIS A 53 -15.23 3.22 -2.57
C HIS A 53 -15.14 2.64 -3.98
N GLU A 54 -15.76 3.36 -4.92
CA GLU A 54 -15.59 3.12 -6.35
C GLU A 54 -14.14 3.42 -6.76
N ILE A 55 -13.64 2.64 -7.72
CA ILE A 55 -12.30 2.79 -8.28
C ILE A 55 -12.47 3.12 -9.76
N PRO A 56 -11.85 4.19 -10.29
CA PRO A 56 -11.89 4.51 -11.72
C PRO A 56 -11.36 3.36 -12.59
N ASP A 57 -11.80 3.28 -13.85
CA ASP A 57 -11.35 2.25 -14.79
C ASP A 57 -9.82 2.27 -15.00
N GLU A 58 -9.22 3.46 -14.99
CA GLU A 58 -7.78 3.68 -15.07
C GLU A 58 -7.04 3.47 -13.72
N GLY A 59 -7.78 3.17 -12.65
CA GLY A 59 -7.31 3.10 -11.27
C GLY A 59 -7.23 4.48 -10.60
N ALA A 60 -6.99 4.49 -9.28
CA ALA A 60 -6.79 5.72 -8.52
C ALA A 60 -5.65 6.58 -9.09
N ASP A 61 -5.79 7.91 -8.96
CA ASP A 61 -4.68 8.82 -9.22
C ASP A 61 -3.55 8.53 -8.23
N ALA A 62 -2.40 8.17 -8.80
CA ALA A 62 -1.20 7.79 -8.09
C ALA A 62 -0.03 8.76 -8.39
N SER A 63 -0.37 9.99 -8.78
CA SER A 63 0.56 11.10 -8.82
C SER A 63 1.16 11.35 -7.43
N PHE A 64 2.38 11.88 -7.41
CA PHE A 64 3.02 12.24 -6.16
C PHE A 64 2.41 13.53 -5.62
N ALA A 65 1.99 13.52 -4.35
CA ALA A 65 1.55 14.73 -3.67
C ALA A 65 2.72 15.72 -3.44
N ALA A 66 3.94 15.19 -3.29
CA ALA A 66 5.20 15.92 -3.12
C ALA A 66 6.37 15.07 -3.63
N PRO A 67 7.56 15.64 -3.91
CA PRO A 67 8.72 14.87 -4.36
C PRO A 67 9.02 13.66 -3.46
N TYR A 68 9.09 12.47 -4.06
CA TYR A 68 9.29 11.22 -3.32
C TYR A 68 10.75 10.77 -3.34
N GLU A 69 11.49 11.19 -2.31
CA GLU A 69 12.89 10.84 -2.08
C GLU A 69 13.03 9.91 -0.85
N PRO A 70 12.68 8.62 -0.98
CA PRO A 70 12.73 7.68 0.14
C PRO A 70 14.17 7.28 0.49
N ASN A 71 14.39 6.95 1.77
CA ASN A 71 15.59 6.24 2.19
C ASN A 71 15.42 4.73 1.94
N ASN A 72 16.53 3.98 1.97
CA ASN A 72 16.47 2.53 1.96
C ASN A 72 15.72 1.99 3.20
N SER A 73 15.13 0.80 3.08
CA SER A 73 14.53 0.12 4.24
C SER A 73 15.59 -0.20 5.30
N GLY A 74 15.23 -0.04 6.58
CA GLY A 74 16.13 -0.33 7.68
C GLY A 74 15.72 0.33 8.99
N PHE A 75 16.45 -0.02 10.06
CA PHE A 75 16.26 0.49 11.41
C PHE A 75 17.35 1.51 11.78
N GLY A 76 17.17 2.21 12.90
CA GLY A 76 18.13 3.21 13.40
C GLY A 76 18.24 4.40 12.45
N ASP A 77 19.46 4.73 12.03
CA ASP A 77 19.74 5.95 11.24
C ASP A 77 19.27 5.87 9.77
N LYS A 78 18.55 4.81 9.38
CA LYS A 78 18.04 4.62 8.02
C LYS A 78 16.71 5.33 7.76
N PHE A 79 15.88 5.54 8.79
CA PHE A 79 14.63 6.30 8.64
C PHE A 79 14.85 7.79 8.96
N LYS A 80 13.98 8.67 8.47
CA LYS A 80 14.03 10.11 8.74
C LYS A 80 13.31 10.40 10.08
N PRO A 81 14.03 10.70 11.19
CA PRO A 81 13.39 10.92 12.48
C PRO A 81 12.55 12.21 12.48
N GLY A 82 11.42 12.19 13.20
CA GLY A 82 10.57 13.36 13.39
C GLY A 82 9.73 13.78 12.17
N MET A 83 9.81 13.06 11.04
CA MET A 83 9.01 13.35 9.85
C MET A 83 7.56 12.90 10.02
N ARG A 84 6.60 13.81 9.81
CA ARG A 84 5.16 13.52 9.79
C ARG A 84 4.60 13.72 8.39
N PRO A 85 3.44 13.12 8.08
CA PRO A 85 2.76 13.36 6.80
C PRO A 85 2.49 14.84 6.51
N ALA A 86 2.27 15.66 7.54
CA ALA A 86 2.02 17.10 7.39
C ALA A 86 3.27 17.94 7.07
N ASP A 87 4.47 17.35 7.15
CA ASP A 87 5.73 18.02 6.82
C ASP A 87 6.16 17.78 5.35
N LEU A 88 5.30 17.11 4.56
CA LEU A 88 5.47 16.79 3.13
C LEU A 88 4.73 17.75 2.22
#